data_AF-A0A7V5IZL7-F1
#
_entry.id   AF-A0A7V5IZL7-F1
#
_cell.length_a   1.000
_cell.length_b   1.000
_cell.length_c   1.000
_cell.angle_alpha   90.00
_cell.angle_beta   90.00
_cell.angle_gamma   90.00
#
_symmetry.space_group_name_H-M   'P 1'
#
loop_
_entity.id
_entity.type
_entity.pdbx_description
1 polymer ?
#
loop_
_entity_poly.entity_id
_entity_poly.type
_entity_poly.pdbx_seq_one_letter_code
_entity_poly.pdbx_strand_id
1 'polypeptide(L)'
;VPAGTSVLDGERALCYVRARKTSSDFDRARRQQEIMKALYEKAFSLGTLTDFGKIDALLDAVGNNLSTDMQLWEMQRFFELYQEKGFPKIAEQRVLDNSPEGLLYKPEGAGENGRAYILRPRGDNYDRIRDLFANLFSGGEKASPGDEKPAPNQN
;
A
#
# COMPACT_ATOMS: atom_id res chain seq x y z
N VAL A 1 -19.08 8.80 -3.90
CA VAL A 1 -19.40 7.36 -3.87
C VAL A 1 -20.17 7.11 -2.59
N PRO A 2 -21.37 6.52 -2.65
CA PRO A 2 -22.16 6.24 -1.45
C PRO A 2 -21.43 5.27 -0.52
N ALA A 3 -21.79 5.26 0.76
CA ALA A 3 -21.26 4.28 1.70
C ALA A 3 -21.69 2.85 1.31
N GLY A 4 -20.78 1.89 1.47
CA GLY A 4 -20.99 0.48 1.10
C GLY A 4 -20.38 0.09 -0.25
N THR A 5 -20.72 -1.10 -0.73
CA THR A 5 -20.18 -1.64 -1.97
C THR A 5 -20.67 -0.86 -3.18
N SER A 6 -19.74 -0.34 -3.97
CA SER A 6 -20.02 0.38 -5.22
C SER A 6 -19.21 -0.23 -6.36
N VAL A 7 -19.86 -0.45 -7.51
CA VAL A 7 -19.18 -0.83 -8.75
C VAL A 7 -18.82 0.44 -9.51
N LEU A 8 -17.53 0.63 -9.79
CA LEU A 8 -17.02 1.81 -10.48
C LEU A 8 -16.48 1.40 -11.86
N ASP A 9 -16.84 2.18 -12.87
CA ASP A 9 -16.15 2.17 -14.17
C ASP A 9 -14.81 2.94 -14.07
N GLY A 10 -14.03 2.94 -15.15
CA GLY A 10 -12.71 3.56 -15.17
C GLY A 10 -12.72 5.06 -14.85
N GLU A 11 -13.69 5.81 -15.37
CA GLU A 11 -13.80 7.26 -15.13
C GLU A 11 -14.16 7.57 -13.68
N ARG A 12 -15.13 6.82 -13.12
CA ARG A 12 -15.54 6.96 -11.72
C ARG A 12 -14.45 6.49 -10.76
N ALA A 13 -13.74 5.42 -11.08
CA ALA A 13 -12.59 4.96 -10.31
C ALA A 13 -11.47 6.01 -10.30
N LEU A 14 -11.16 6.61 -11.47
CA LEU A 14 -10.18 7.69 -11.57
C LEU A 14 -10.60 8.92 -10.76
N CYS A 15 -11.86 9.34 -10.85
CA CYS A 15 -12.39 10.42 -10.02
C CYS A 15 -12.29 10.08 -8.53
N TYR A 16 -12.65 8.85 -8.16
CA TYR A 16 -12.61 8.37 -6.78
C TYR A 16 -11.19 8.40 -6.21
N VAL A 17 -10.16 7.95 -6.92
CA VAL A 17 -8.78 7.98 -6.39
C VAL A 17 -8.16 9.38 -6.40
N ARG A 18 -8.69 10.31 -7.19
CA ARG A 18 -8.16 11.68 -7.31
C ARG A 18 -8.83 12.71 -6.40
N ALA A 19 -10.01 12.42 -5.86
CA ALA A 19 -10.74 13.43 -5.08
C ALA A 19 -9.91 13.93 -3.88
N ARG A 20 -9.82 15.25 -3.69
CA ARG A 20 -9.09 15.91 -2.59
C ARG A 20 -9.93 16.92 -1.82
N LYS A 21 -10.99 17.47 -2.42
CA LYS A 21 -11.71 18.65 -1.93
C LYS A 21 -12.31 18.50 -0.53
N THR A 22 -12.55 17.28 -0.05
CA THR A 22 -13.21 17.00 1.22
C THR A 22 -12.44 15.98 2.07
N SER A 23 -11.18 15.71 1.76
CA SER A 23 -10.43 14.57 2.34
C SER A 23 -8.93 14.84 2.41
N SER A 24 -8.23 14.23 3.37
CA SER A 24 -6.77 14.34 3.51
C SER A 24 -6.02 13.58 2.39
N ASP A 25 -4.72 13.86 2.25
CA ASP A 25 -3.82 13.08 1.39
C ASP A 25 -3.74 11.60 1.82
N PHE A 26 -3.93 11.32 3.11
CA PHE A 26 -3.99 9.96 3.65
C PHE A 26 -5.27 9.22 3.23
N ASP A 27 -6.40 9.92 3.20
CA ASP A 27 -7.65 9.35 2.67
C ASP A 27 -7.55 9.08 1.17
N ARG A 28 -6.76 9.88 0.45
CA ARG A 28 -6.44 9.61 -0.96
C ARG A 28 -5.62 8.33 -1.10
N ALA A 29 -4.57 8.17 -0.29
CA ALA A 29 -3.77 6.94 -0.28
C ALA A 29 -4.60 5.71 0.07
N ARG A 30 -5.54 5.83 1.02
CA ARG A 30 -6.47 4.74 1.38
C ARG A 30 -7.32 4.30 0.19
N ARG A 31 -7.92 5.26 -0.53
CA ARG A 31 -8.73 4.98 -1.74
C ARG A 31 -7.92 4.36 -2.87
N GLN A 32 -6.66 4.79 -3.02
CA GLN A 32 -5.75 4.18 -4.00
C GLN A 32 -5.48 2.72 -3.66
N GLN A 33 -5.19 2.41 -2.40
CA GLN A 33 -5.02 1.03 -1.92
C GLN A 33 -6.30 0.19 -2.08
N GLU A 34 -7.48 0.76 -1.81
CA GLU A 34 -8.78 0.09 -2.02
C GLU A 34 -8.99 -0.29 -3.50
N ILE A 35 -8.74 0.65 -4.42
CA ILE A 35 -8.89 0.39 -5.86
C ILE A 35 -7.87 -0.61 -6.35
N MET A 36 -6.61 -0.57 -5.88
CA MET A 36 -5.61 -1.59 -6.21
C MET A 36 -6.06 -2.97 -5.75
N LYS A 37 -6.55 -3.09 -4.51
CA LYS A 37 -7.09 -4.35 -3.98
C LYS A 37 -8.26 -4.87 -4.84
N ALA A 38 -9.23 -4.03 -5.15
CA ALA A 38 -10.38 -4.41 -5.97
C ALA A 38 -9.99 -4.79 -7.40
N LEU A 39 -9.02 -4.09 -7.99
CA LEU A 39 -8.47 -4.43 -9.31
C LEU A 39 -7.82 -5.81 -9.30
N TYR A 40 -6.98 -6.08 -8.30
CA TYR A 40 -6.38 -7.40 -8.15
C TYR A 40 -7.46 -8.47 -7.94
N GLU A 41 -8.36 -8.31 -6.98
CA GLU A 41 -9.45 -9.26 -6.73
C GLU A 41 -10.26 -9.55 -8.00
N LYS A 42 -10.54 -8.52 -8.82
CA LYS A 42 -11.22 -8.69 -10.11
C LYS A 42 -10.37 -9.49 -11.10
N ALA A 43 -9.09 -9.15 -11.27
CA ALA A 43 -8.17 -9.87 -12.15
C ALA A 43 -8.06 -11.36 -11.77
N PHE A 44 -7.98 -11.66 -10.47
CA PHE A 44 -7.93 -13.03 -9.94
C PHE A 44 -9.27 -13.77 -10.07
N SER A 45 -10.41 -13.10 -9.81
CA SER A 45 -11.76 -13.72 -9.84
C SER A 45 -12.18 -14.24 -11.20
N LEU A 46 -11.65 -13.65 -12.28
CA LEU A 46 -12.07 -13.96 -13.64
C LEU A 46 -11.49 -15.30 -14.16
N GLY A 47 -10.66 -15.99 -13.37
CA GLY A 47 -9.87 -17.13 -13.86
C GLY A 47 -8.99 -16.74 -15.06
N THR A 48 -8.75 -15.43 -15.22
CA THR A 48 -7.99 -14.82 -16.32
C THR A 48 -6.51 -15.17 -16.24
N LEU A 49 -6.05 -15.60 -15.07
CA LEU A 49 -4.62 -15.75 -14.80
C LEU A 49 -4.21 -17.23 -14.59
N THR A 50 -5.17 -18.18 -14.64
CA THR A 50 -4.87 -19.62 -14.81
C THR A 50 -4.64 -20.00 -16.28
N ASP A 51 -4.93 -19.09 -17.20
CA ASP A 51 -4.87 -19.28 -18.64
C ASP A 51 -3.88 -18.26 -19.21
N PHE A 52 -2.75 -18.74 -19.72
CA PHE A 52 -1.68 -17.92 -20.26
C PHE A 52 -2.17 -16.96 -21.35
N GLY A 53 -3.10 -17.39 -22.21
CA GLY A 53 -3.64 -16.54 -23.28
C GLY A 53 -4.45 -15.36 -22.76
N LYS A 54 -5.00 -15.46 -21.55
CA LYS A 54 -5.76 -14.38 -20.91
C LYS A 54 -4.87 -13.39 -20.16
N ILE A 55 -3.71 -13.83 -19.64
CA ILE A 55 -2.66 -12.92 -19.13
C ILE A 55 -2.12 -12.08 -20.28
N ASP A 56 -1.78 -12.74 -21.39
CA ASP A 56 -1.29 -12.08 -22.60
C ASP A 56 -2.31 -11.07 -23.14
N ALA A 57 -3.58 -11.47 -23.28
CA ALA A 57 -4.65 -10.56 -23.68
C ALA A 57 -4.86 -9.37 -22.72
N LEU A 58 -4.63 -9.55 -21.42
CA LEU A 58 -4.68 -8.46 -20.44
C LEU A 58 -3.50 -7.50 -20.63
N LEU A 59 -2.29 -8.02 -20.81
CA LEU A 59 -1.10 -7.23 -21.08
C LEU A 59 -1.24 -6.45 -22.40
N ASP A 60 -1.77 -7.08 -23.45
CA ASP A 60 -2.08 -6.45 -24.72
C ASP A 60 -3.14 -5.35 -24.59
N ALA A 61 -4.21 -5.60 -23.83
CA ALA A 61 -5.28 -4.64 -23.63
C ALA A 61 -4.80 -3.39 -22.87
N VAL A 62 -3.86 -3.54 -21.94
CA VAL A 62 -3.23 -2.42 -21.24
C VAL A 62 -2.14 -1.78 -22.09
N GLY A 63 -1.45 -2.58 -22.92
CA GLY A 63 -0.46 -2.16 -23.90
C GLY A 63 0.62 -1.26 -23.29
N ASN A 64 0.90 -0.15 -23.97
CA ASN A 64 1.92 0.82 -23.54
C ASN A 64 1.48 1.75 -22.38
N ASN A 65 0.34 1.48 -21.75
CA ASN A 65 -0.15 2.31 -20.63
C ASN A 65 0.32 1.80 -19.25
N LEU A 66 1.00 0.65 -19.22
CA LEU A 66 1.62 0.09 -18.01
C LEU A 66 3.07 -0.26 -18.31
N SER A 67 3.96 0.12 -17.40
CA SER A 67 5.37 -0.30 -17.43
C SER A 67 5.64 -1.15 -16.19
N THR A 68 6.23 -2.33 -16.41
CA THR A 68 6.62 -3.26 -15.36
C THR A 68 7.89 -3.99 -15.77
N ASP A 69 8.71 -4.32 -14.78
CA ASP A 69 9.91 -5.15 -14.90
C ASP A 69 9.63 -6.64 -14.59
N MET A 70 8.41 -6.98 -14.16
CA MET A 70 8.01 -8.37 -13.96
C MET A 70 8.05 -9.13 -15.28
N GLN A 71 8.77 -10.24 -15.29
CA GLN A 71 8.76 -11.19 -16.38
C GLN A 71 7.47 -12.02 -16.33
N LEU A 72 7.06 -12.54 -17.49
CA LEU A 72 5.80 -13.28 -17.60
C LEU A 72 5.74 -14.51 -16.69
N TRP A 73 6.88 -15.20 -16.50
CA TRP A 73 6.98 -16.33 -15.59
C TRP A 73 6.91 -15.91 -14.10
N GLU A 74 7.37 -14.71 -13.75
CA GLU A 74 7.26 -14.17 -12.38
C GLU A 74 5.80 -13.85 -12.05
N MET A 75 5.07 -13.28 -13.02
CA MET A 75 3.62 -13.06 -12.90
C MET A 75 2.87 -14.37 -12.71
N GLN A 76 3.23 -15.41 -13.47
CA GLN A 76 2.66 -16.75 -13.31
C GLN A 76 2.96 -17.31 -11.92
N ARG A 77 4.23 -17.28 -11.49
CA ARG A 77 4.62 -17.81 -10.17
C ARG A 77 3.93 -17.07 -9.04
N PHE A 78 3.80 -15.74 -9.14
CA PHE A 78 3.06 -14.92 -8.19
C PHE A 78 1.59 -15.35 -8.12
N PHE A 79 0.96 -15.60 -9.26
CA PHE A 79 -0.42 -16.06 -9.32
C PHE A 79 -0.62 -17.45 -8.69
N GLU A 80 0.28 -18.41 -8.96
CA GLU A 80 0.25 -19.73 -8.32
C GLU A 80 0.33 -19.63 -6.80
N LEU A 81 1.29 -18.84 -6.29
CA LEU A 81 1.44 -18.59 -4.86
C LEU A 81 0.19 -17.95 -4.26
N TYR A 82 -0.44 -17.04 -5.00
CA TYR A 82 -1.70 -16.43 -4.60
C TYR A 82 -2.86 -17.42 -4.55
N GLN A 83 -2.99 -18.34 -5.52
CA GLN A 83 -4.03 -19.36 -5.46
C GLN A 83 -3.83 -20.33 -4.30
N GLU A 84 -2.57 -20.70 -4.02
CA GLU A 84 -2.22 -21.61 -2.92
C GLU A 84 -2.47 -20.96 -1.55
N LYS A 85 -2.08 -19.70 -1.38
CA LYS A 85 -2.06 -19.04 -0.06
C LYS A 85 -3.12 -17.96 0.15
N GLY A 86 -3.83 -17.58 -0.91
CA GLY A 86 -4.72 -16.41 -0.94
C GLY A 86 -3.96 -15.09 -0.85
N PHE A 87 -4.71 -13.98 -0.78
CA PHE A 87 -4.10 -12.72 -0.34
C PHE A 87 -3.46 -12.95 1.03
N PRO A 88 -2.19 -12.57 1.24
CA PRO A 88 -1.66 -12.54 2.58
C PRO A 88 -2.64 -11.72 3.42
N LYS A 89 -2.98 -12.23 4.61
CA LYS A 89 -3.73 -11.46 5.59
C LYS A 89 -2.81 -10.33 6.05
N ILE A 90 -2.76 -9.25 5.28
CA ILE A 90 -2.16 -8.00 5.73
C ILE A 90 -3.02 -7.62 6.92
N ALA A 91 -2.43 -7.71 8.12
CA ALA A 91 -3.18 -7.57 9.35
C ALA A 91 -4.00 -6.28 9.32
N GLU A 92 -3.47 -5.22 8.70
CA GLU A 92 -4.15 -3.94 8.52
C GLU A 92 -3.69 -3.24 7.22
N GLN A 93 -4.64 -2.68 6.46
CA GLN A 93 -4.32 -1.75 5.38
C GLN A 93 -3.67 -0.49 6.00
N ARG A 94 -2.34 -0.37 5.89
CA ARG A 94 -1.60 0.74 6.48
C ARG A 94 -1.33 1.83 5.46
N VAL A 95 -1.84 3.02 5.75
CA VAL A 95 -1.37 4.27 5.18
C VAL A 95 -0.37 4.85 6.17
N LEU A 96 0.82 5.24 5.71
CA LEU A 96 1.77 5.97 6.55
C LEU A 96 1.21 7.38 6.78
N ASP A 97 0.62 7.61 7.95
CA ASP A 97 -0.04 8.87 8.29
C ASP A 97 0.65 9.63 9.43
N ASN A 98 0.17 10.84 9.68
CA ASN A 98 0.66 11.73 10.74
C ASN A 98 -0.28 11.87 11.95
N SER A 99 -1.22 10.92 12.13
CA SER A 99 -2.01 10.83 13.36
C SER A 99 -1.11 10.61 14.58
N PRO A 100 -1.59 10.81 15.83
CA PRO A 100 -0.78 10.59 17.03
C PRO A 100 -0.12 9.20 17.07
N GLU A 101 -0.83 8.18 16.60
CA GLU A 101 -0.37 6.78 16.50
C GLU A 101 0.35 6.46 15.17
N GLY A 102 0.32 7.39 14.22
CA GLY A 102 0.90 7.26 12.88
C GLY A 102 2.43 7.22 12.87
N LEU A 103 3.00 6.84 11.74
CA LEU A 103 4.46 6.69 11.57
C LEU A 103 5.17 7.98 11.14
N LEU A 104 4.42 9.01 10.77
CA LEU A 104 4.95 10.28 10.28
C LEU A 104 4.58 11.44 11.21
N TYR A 105 5.30 12.56 11.08
CA TYR A 105 4.92 13.84 11.67
C TYR A 105 5.19 14.99 10.70
N LYS A 106 4.46 16.10 10.89
CA LYS A 106 4.74 17.37 10.21
C LYS A 106 5.72 18.17 11.09
N PRO A 107 6.93 18.52 10.61
CA PRO A 107 7.83 19.40 11.34
C PRO A 107 7.22 20.79 11.55
N GLU A 108 7.68 21.47 12.59
CA GLU A 108 7.23 22.84 12.90
C GLU A 108 7.57 23.79 11.74
N GLY A 109 6.60 24.62 11.34
CA GLY A 109 6.71 25.56 10.22
C GLY A 109 6.71 24.92 8.82
N ALA A 110 6.54 23.60 8.67
CA ALA A 110 6.37 23.00 7.35
C ALA A 110 4.99 23.38 6.76
N GLY A 111 4.99 23.84 5.50
CA GLY A 111 3.79 24.37 4.84
C GLY A 111 3.42 25.80 5.22
N GLU A 112 4.24 26.49 6.03
CA GLU A 112 4.03 27.87 6.48
C GLU A 112 5.13 28.79 5.93
N ASN A 113 4.83 30.08 5.75
CA ASN A 113 5.80 31.09 5.31
C ASN A 113 6.58 30.71 4.04
N GLY A 114 5.91 30.06 3.08
CA GLY A 114 6.51 29.62 1.82
C GLY A 114 7.37 28.34 1.92
N ARG A 115 7.48 27.72 3.10
CA ARG A 115 8.13 26.42 3.26
C ARG A 115 7.26 25.31 2.69
N ALA A 116 7.89 24.31 2.07
CA ALA A 116 7.19 23.14 1.56
C ALA A 116 6.50 22.36 2.68
N TYR A 117 5.33 21.80 2.40
CA TYR A 117 4.71 20.80 3.27
C TYR A 117 5.48 19.48 3.13
N ILE A 118 6.11 19.05 4.21
CA ILE A 118 6.87 17.79 4.26
C ILE A 118 6.43 16.95 5.46
N LEU A 119 6.47 15.64 5.28
CA LEU A 119 6.27 14.67 6.35
C LEU A 119 7.59 13.96 6.60
N ARG A 120 7.95 13.79 7.88
CA ARG A 120 9.16 13.07 8.28
C ARG A 120 8.79 11.83 9.10
N PRO A 121 9.55 10.74 9.00
CA PRO A 121 9.39 9.59 9.88
C PRO A 121 9.52 9.98 11.36
N ARG A 122 8.64 9.47 12.22
CA ARG A 122 8.76 9.68 13.68
C ARG A 122 10.05 9.06 14.21
N GLY A 123 10.78 9.82 15.01
CA GLY A 123 12.12 9.45 15.47
C GLY A 123 13.23 9.88 14.51
N ASP A 124 12.88 10.58 13.41
CA ASP A 124 13.83 11.06 12.39
C ASP A 124 14.69 9.95 11.75
N ASN A 125 14.19 8.72 11.80
CA ASN A 125 14.78 7.53 11.20
C ASN A 125 13.68 6.61 10.63
N TYR A 126 14.07 5.56 9.90
CA TYR A 126 13.11 4.66 9.25
C TYR A 126 12.81 3.41 10.06
N ASP A 127 13.27 3.30 11.31
CA ASP A 127 13.26 2.04 12.05
C ASP A 127 11.83 1.54 12.29
N ARG A 128 10.94 2.42 12.77
CA ARG A 128 9.52 2.06 12.96
C ARG A 128 8.82 1.65 11.65
N ILE A 129 9.21 2.25 10.52
CA ILE A 129 8.67 1.90 9.21
C ILE A 129 9.20 0.53 8.78
N ARG A 130 10.50 0.27 8.97
CA ARG A 130 11.11 -1.04 8.69
C ARG A 130 10.49 -2.13 9.55
N ASP A 131 10.27 -1.86 10.84
CA ASP A 131 9.63 -2.79 11.77
C ASP A 131 8.20 -3.11 11.34
N LEU A 132 7.44 -2.11 10.87
CA LEU A 132 6.12 -2.35 10.30
C LEU A 132 6.20 -3.32 9.12
N PHE A 133 7.09 -3.08 8.16
CA PHE A 133 7.18 -3.91 6.96
C PHE A 133 7.76 -5.31 7.24
N ALA A 134 8.71 -5.43 8.18
CA ALA A 134 9.26 -6.71 8.61
C ALA A 134 8.18 -7.62 9.23
N ASN A 135 7.19 -7.03 9.90
CA ASN A 135 6.14 -7.75 10.61
C ASN A 135 4.76 -7.68 9.91
N LEU A 136 4.70 -7.10 8.70
CA LEU A 136 3.44 -6.80 8.00
C LEU A 136 2.59 -8.05 7.76
N PHE A 137 3.25 -9.18 7.52
CA PHE A 137 2.62 -10.46 7.20
C PHE A 137 2.57 -11.44 8.38
N SER A 138 3.25 -11.12 9.49
CA SER A 138 3.40 -11.99 10.65
C SER A 138 2.25 -11.90 11.65
N GLY A 139 1.25 -11.05 11.39
CA GLY A 139 0.04 -11.00 12.20
C GLY A 139 0.30 -10.67 13.67
N GLY A 140 0.91 -9.51 13.96
CA GLY A 140 0.87 -8.94 15.32
C GLY A 140 1.51 -9.77 16.43
N GLU A 141 2.38 -10.73 16.12
CA GLU A 141 3.25 -11.33 17.13
C GLU A 141 4.28 -10.26 17.52
N LYS A 142 3.98 -9.54 18.61
CA LYS A 142 4.88 -8.52 19.16
C LYS A 142 6.24 -9.16 19.38
N ALA A 143 7.27 -8.63 18.72
CA ALA A 143 8.64 -8.82 19.18
C ALA A 143 8.70 -8.38 20.65
N SER A 144 9.05 -9.32 21.52
CA SER A 144 9.25 -9.11 22.95
C SER A 144 10.30 -8.01 23.19
N PRO A 145 10.10 -7.07 24.13
CA PRO A 145 11.11 -6.08 24.46
C PRO A 145 12.25 -6.78 25.23
N GLY A 146 13.23 -7.30 24.49
CA GLY A 146 14.34 -8.09 25.03
C GLY A 146 15.74 -7.59 24.71
N ASP A 147 15.92 -6.72 23.72
CA ASP A 147 17.26 -6.34 23.24
C ASP A 147 17.45 -4.80 23.17
N GLU A 148 17.13 -4.09 24.26
CA GLU A 148 17.77 -2.80 24.51
C GLU A 148 19.22 -3.07 24.94
N LYS A 149 20.14 -2.96 23.97
CA LYS A 149 21.57 -2.89 24.24
C LYS A 149 21.82 -1.68 25.16
N PRO A 150 22.46 -1.84 26.34
CA PRO A 150 22.62 -0.73 27.28
C PRO A 150 23.45 0.39 26.64
N ALA A 151 22.98 1.62 26.85
CA ALA A 151 23.65 2.83 26.39
C ALA A 151 25.10 2.88 26.93
N PRO A 152 26.06 3.40 26.13
CA PRO A 152 27.44 3.50 26.58
C PRO A 152 27.54 4.47 27.76
N ASN A 153 28.10 3.96 28.85
CA ASN A 153 28.42 4.69 30.07
C ASN A 153 29.26 5.93 29.74
N GLN A 154 28.77 7.12 30.09
CA GLN A 154 29.55 8.36 30.08
C GLN A 154 30.28 8.44 31.43
N ASN A 155 31.57 8.12 31.41
CA ASN A 155 32.51 8.53 32.46
C ASN A 155 33.07 9.92 32.15
#